data_AF-A0A6A7KC97-F1
#
_entry.id   AF-A0A6A7KC97-F1
#
_cell.length_a   1.000
_cell.length_b   1.000
_cell.length_c   1.000
_cell.angle_alpha   90.00
_cell.angle_beta   90.00
_cell.angle_gamma   90.00
#
_symmetry.space_group_name_H-M   'P 1'
#
loop_
_entity.id
_entity.type
_entity.pdbx_description
1 polymer ?
#
loop_
_entity_poly.entity_id
_entity_poly.type
_entity_poly.pdbx_seq_one_letter_code
_entity_poly.pdbx_strand_id
1 'polypeptide(L)'
;MVDITNLLGSTSVNTILNTIESMPELVWINRDMFKDIIKAADYRGELNQNEIDMYIRMLSDDDFISIIEPVFNNCEYLLLDQTTYGLLNENFVKGKKKEYLFIKEKILNKLLIQTYVKYEWILKAMAIDYSKYVDMDLMETYKEYFNENNRIIESTLLDGFYNEGNNKWEIDIEHNTLIYSFGKKRVLWTQGEAEYRFDELINN
;
A
#
# COMPACT_ATOMS: atom_id res chain seq x y z
N MET A 1 -0.47 20.18 33.95
CA MET A 1 -0.93 20.40 32.57
C MET A 1 -0.93 19.05 31.91
N VAL A 2 -2.07 18.59 31.41
CA VAL A 2 -2.17 17.29 30.74
C VAL A 2 -1.43 17.39 29.41
N ASP A 3 -0.57 16.42 29.15
CA ASP A 3 0.13 16.33 27.87
C ASP A 3 -0.76 15.57 26.88
N ILE A 4 -1.29 16.29 25.89
CA ILE A 4 -2.20 15.75 24.88
C ILE A 4 -1.53 14.63 24.07
N THR A 5 -0.21 14.70 23.85
CA THR A 5 0.52 13.64 23.15
C THR A 5 0.52 12.35 23.98
N ASN A 6 0.78 12.43 25.29
CA ASN A 6 0.73 11.26 26.18
C ASN A 6 -0.69 10.70 26.31
N LEU A 7 -1.69 11.58 26.34
CA LEU A 7 -3.10 11.21 26.37
C LEU A 7 -3.51 10.41 25.12
N LEU A 8 -3.14 10.91 23.94
CA LEU A 8 -3.38 10.21 22.67
C LEU A 8 -2.62 8.89 22.59
N GLY A 9 -1.33 8.87 22.96
CA GLY A 9 -0.50 7.67 22.89
C GLY A 9 -0.88 6.55 23.88
N SER A 10 -1.64 6.87 24.93
CA SER A 10 -2.15 5.90 25.91
C SER A 10 -3.64 5.54 25.71
N THR A 11 -4.28 6.15 24.72
CA THR A 11 -5.69 5.88 24.38
C THR A 11 -5.85 4.53 23.70
N SER A 12 -7.01 3.89 23.86
CA SER A 12 -7.32 2.65 23.14
C SER A 12 -7.82 2.93 21.72
N VAL A 13 -7.50 2.05 20.76
CA VAL A 13 -8.04 2.16 19.40
C VAL A 13 -9.57 2.21 19.43
N ASN A 14 -10.24 1.38 20.25
CA ASN A 14 -11.70 1.38 20.35
C ASN A 14 -12.26 2.75 20.76
N THR A 15 -11.57 3.47 21.64
CA THR A 15 -11.95 4.85 22.02
C THR A 15 -11.92 5.77 20.80
N ILE A 16 -10.88 5.67 19.98
CA ILE A 16 -10.75 6.43 18.74
C ILE A 16 -11.84 5.99 17.75
N LEU A 17 -12.02 4.69 17.51
CA LEU A 17 -13.00 4.16 16.55
C LEU A 17 -14.45 4.54 16.90
N ASN A 18 -14.80 4.64 18.18
CA ASN A 18 -16.14 5.08 18.59
C ASN A 18 -16.44 6.53 18.18
N THR A 19 -15.43 7.32 17.81
CA THR A 19 -15.60 8.68 17.26
C THR A 19 -15.75 8.69 15.74
N ILE A 20 -15.54 7.56 15.07
CA ILE A 20 -15.45 7.46 13.63
C ILE A 20 -16.56 6.56 13.11
N GLU A 21 -17.33 7.03 12.12
CA GLU A 21 -18.31 6.22 11.38
C GLU A 21 -17.62 5.23 10.40
N SER A 22 -16.56 4.55 10.84
CA SER A 22 -15.76 3.63 10.00
C SER A 22 -16.21 2.19 10.14
N MET A 23 -16.12 1.44 9.02
CA MET A 23 -16.12 -0.02 9.08
C MET A 23 -14.93 -0.47 9.94
N PRO A 24 -15.10 -1.42 10.86
CA PRO A 24 -14.06 -1.80 11.82
C PRO A 24 -12.79 -2.32 11.14
N GLU A 25 -12.77 -2.59 9.84
CA GLU A 25 -11.59 -3.08 9.14
C GLU A 25 -10.84 -2.00 8.34
N LEU A 26 -11.46 -0.84 8.09
CA LEU A 26 -10.93 0.27 7.30
C LEU A 26 -11.32 1.60 7.94
N VAL A 27 -10.34 2.36 8.40
CA VAL A 27 -10.54 3.57 9.18
C VAL A 27 -9.90 4.74 8.46
N TRP A 28 -10.74 5.68 8.05
CA TRP A 28 -10.31 6.91 7.39
C TRP A 28 -10.28 8.03 8.41
N ILE A 29 -9.12 8.67 8.57
CA ILE A 29 -8.94 9.79 9.48
C ILE A 29 -8.58 11.02 8.66
N ASN A 30 -9.26 12.14 8.92
CA ASN A 30 -8.92 13.43 8.34
C ASN A 30 -8.85 14.51 9.42
N ARG A 31 -8.35 15.69 9.03
CA ARG A 31 -8.14 16.84 9.93
C ARG A 31 -9.37 17.19 10.77
N ASP A 32 -10.56 17.09 10.19
CA ASP A 32 -11.80 17.51 10.84
C ASP A 32 -12.12 16.65 12.07
N MET A 33 -11.57 15.44 12.12
CA MET A 33 -11.82 14.44 13.17
C MET A 33 -10.85 14.54 14.36
N PHE A 34 -9.71 15.23 14.21
CA PHE A 34 -8.66 15.27 15.24
C PHE A 34 -9.16 15.78 16.58
N LYS A 35 -10.06 16.76 16.55
CA LYS A 35 -10.68 17.35 17.74
C LYS A 35 -11.54 16.35 18.50
N ASP A 36 -12.32 15.55 17.79
CA ASP A 36 -13.20 14.56 18.40
C ASP A 36 -12.39 13.38 18.95
N ILE A 37 -11.31 13.01 18.25
CA ILE A 37 -10.34 12.01 18.74
C ILE A 37 -9.68 12.46 20.05
N ILE A 38 -9.20 13.71 20.14
CA ILE A 38 -8.62 14.26 21.39
C ILE A 38 -9.66 14.27 22.51
N LYS A 39 -10.90 14.68 22.23
CA LYS A 39 -11.98 14.70 23.22
C LYS A 39 -12.33 13.30 23.74
N ALA A 40 -12.33 12.30 22.86
CA ALA A 40 -12.58 10.93 23.28
C ALA A 40 -11.41 10.34 24.10
N ALA A 41 -10.17 10.72 23.76
CA ALA A 41 -9.00 10.40 24.56
C ALA A 41 -9.04 11.07 25.95
N ASP A 42 -9.58 12.29 26.05
CA ASP A 42 -9.77 13.04 27.30
C ASP A 42 -11.05 12.65 28.05
N TYR A 43 -11.16 11.36 28.40
CA TYR A 43 -12.33 10.82 29.09
C TYR A 43 -12.61 11.44 30.47
N ARG A 44 -11.60 12.11 31.07
CA ARG A 44 -11.72 12.81 32.36
C ARG A 44 -12.13 14.27 32.21
N GLY A 45 -12.14 14.80 30.98
CA GLY A 45 -12.49 16.19 30.69
C GLY A 45 -11.52 17.17 31.34
N GLU A 46 -10.23 16.83 31.41
CA GLU A 46 -9.21 17.66 32.04
C GLU A 46 -8.76 18.82 31.13
N LEU A 47 -9.05 18.75 29.82
CA LEU A 47 -8.74 19.77 28.82
C LEU A 47 -9.95 20.65 28.53
N ASN A 48 -9.72 21.95 28.42
CA ASN A 48 -10.73 22.88 27.93
C ASN A 48 -10.66 23.04 26.39
N GLN A 49 -11.72 23.62 25.82
CA GLN A 49 -11.85 23.76 24.37
C GLN A 49 -10.73 24.60 23.73
N ASN A 50 -10.22 25.62 24.43
CA ASN A 50 -9.16 26.48 23.91
C ASN A 50 -7.81 25.74 23.87
N GLU A 51 -7.53 24.90 24.85
CA GLU A 51 -6.31 24.06 24.89
C GLU A 51 -6.28 23.09 23.70
N ILE A 52 -7.40 22.41 23.43
CA ILE A 52 -7.53 21.48 22.29
C ILE A 52 -7.34 22.23 20.96
N ASP A 53 -8.02 23.37 20.79
CA ASP A 53 -7.94 24.15 19.55
C ASP A 53 -6.53 24.74 19.33
N MET A 54 -5.83 25.14 20.39
CA MET A 54 -4.43 25.57 20.31
C MET A 54 -3.50 24.43 19.90
N TYR A 55 -3.63 23.27 20.52
CA TYR A 55 -2.81 22.10 20.20
C TYR A 55 -2.96 21.69 18.73
N ILE A 56 -4.20 21.57 18.25
CA ILE A 56 -4.46 21.22 16.84
C ILE A 56 -3.82 22.25 15.91
N ARG A 57 -3.96 23.56 16.18
CA ARG A 57 -3.36 24.61 15.33
C ARG A 57 -1.83 24.54 15.25
N MET A 58 -1.16 24.08 16.31
CA MET A 58 0.29 23.99 16.36
C MET A 58 0.85 22.71 15.74
N LEU A 59 0.01 21.68 15.58
CA LEU A 59 0.41 20.35 15.14
C LEU A 59 0.11 20.14 13.65
N SER A 60 1.09 19.64 12.90
CA SER A 60 0.87 19.20 11.53
C SER A 60 0.00 17.94 11.50
N ASP A 61 -0.60 17.65 10.35
CA ASP A 61 -1.39 16.44 10.21
C ASP A 61 -0.53 15.18 10.36
N ASP A 62 0.67 15.19 9.79
CA ASP A 62 1.58 14.05 9.83
C ASP A 62 2.08 13.81 11.27
N ASP A 63 2.35 14.86 12.05
CA ASP A 63 2.69 14.73 13.47
C ASP A 63 1.54 14.13 14.27
N PHE A 64 0.30 14.58 14.05
CA PHE A 64 -0.86 14.00 14.73
C PHE A 64 -1.00 12.50 14.43
N ILE A 65 -0.87 12.13 13.17
CA ILE A 65 -0.94 10.74 12.74
C ILE A 65 0.18 9.91 13.35
N SER A 66 1.41 10.42 13.42
CA SER A 66 2.54 9.71 14.05
C SER A 66 2.32 9.41 15.53
N ILE A 67 1.51 10.21 16.23
CA ILE A 67 1.17 9.99 17.65
C ILE A 67 0.15 8.86 17.81
N ILE A 68 -0.85 8.79 16.93
CA ILE A 68 -1.93 7.79 17.03
C ILE A 68 -1.60 6.49 16.30
N GLU A 69 -0.70 6.50 15.33
CA GLU A 69 -0.33 5.32 14.56
C GLU A 69 0.13 4.15 15.45
N PRO A 70 1.00 4.32 16.46
CA PRO A 70 1.35 3.23 17.38
C PRO A 70 0.14 2.62 18.11
N VAL A 71 -0.87 3.43 18.42
CA VAL A 71 -2.11 2.96 19.05
C VAL A 71 -2.84 2.02 18.09
N PHE A 72 -2.98 2.41 16.82
CA PHE A 72 -3.56 1.60 15.75
C PHE A 72 -2.75 0.31 15.49
N ASN A 73 -1.42 0.40 15.41
CA ASN A 73 -0.53 -0.73 15.19
C ASN A 73 -0.66 -1.79 16.30
N ASN A 74 -0.84 -1.38 17.56
CA ASN A 74 -1.08 -2.31 18.68
C ASN A 74 -2.38 -3.13 18.52
N CYS A 75 -3.27 -2.73 17.63
CA CYS A 75 -4.48 -3.46 17.30
C CYS A 75 -4.48 -3.94 15.84
N GLU A 76 -3.32 -4.23 15.25
CA GLU A 76 -3.19 -4.81 13.90
C GLU A 76 -3.78 -3.94 12.78
N TYR A 77 -3.83 -2.62 12.96
CA TYR A 77 -4.06 -1.71 11.85
C TYR A 77 -2.72 -1.18 11.35
N LEU A 78 -2.60 -1.03 10.04
CA LEU A 78 -1.43 -0.46 9.39
C LEU A 78 -1.85 0.82 8.68
N LEU A 79 -1.02 1.84 8.75
CA LEU A 79 -1.18 3.05 7.93
C LEU A 79 -0.81 2.71 6.48
N LEU A 80 -1.74 2.93 5.57
CA LEU A 80 -1.57 2.69 4.15
C LEU A 80 -1.82 3.98 3.37
N ASP A 81 -0.95 4.28 2.41
CA ASP A 81 -1.16 5.42 1.54
C ASP A 81 -2.31 5.14 0.56
N GLN A 82 -3.06 6.20 0.23
CA GLN A 82 -4.26 6.06 -0.61
C GLN A 82 -3.95 5.60 -2.04
N THR A 83 -2.74 5.86 -2.53
CA THR A 83 -2.35 5.50 -3.90
C THR A 83 -2.15 3.99 -3.99
N THR A 84 -1.41 3.41 -3.05
CA THR A 84 -1.26 1.96 -2.88
C THR A 84 -2.61 1.30 -2.62
N TYR A 85 -3.45 1.86 -1.75
CA TYR A 85 -4.79 1.31 -1.55
C TYR A 85 -5.63 1.30 -2.82
N GLY A 86 -5.52 2.34 -3.66
CA GLY A 86 -6.19 2.40 -4.96
C GLY A 86 -5.73 1.34 -5.95
N LEU A 87 -4.47 0.94 -5.91
CA LEU A 87 -4.00 -0.21 -6.69
C LEU A 87 -4.57 -1.54 -6.17
N LEU A 88 -4.58 -1.68 -4.86
CA LEU A 88 -5.05 -2.90 -4.19
C LEU A 88 -6.58 -3.06 -4.29
N ASN A 89 -7.31 -1.96 -4.50
CA ASN A 89 -8.76 -1.94 -4.62
C ASN A 89 -9.22 -1.06 -5.78
N GLU A 90 -9.49 -1.67 -6.93
CA GLU A 90 -9.85 -0.98 -8.17
C GLU A 90 -11.15 -0.17 -8.11
N ASN A 91 -12.02 -0.46 -7.12
CA ASN A 91 -13.25 0.28 -6.90
C ASN A 91 -13.04 1.53 -6.03
N PHE A 92 -11.82 1.75 -5.53
CA PHE A 92 -11.50 2.91 -4.71
C PHE A 92 -11.44 4.17 -5.56
N VAL A 93 -12.24 5.17 -5.18
CA VAL A 93 -12.18 6.51 -5.74
C VAL A 93 -11.60 7.42 -4.68
N LYS A 94 -10.44 8.01 -4.97
CA LYS A 94 -9.75 8.93 -4.07
C LYS A 94 -10.65 10.12 -3.72
N GLY A 95 -10.84 10.35 -2.42
CA GLY A 95 -11.54 11.51 -1.90
C GLY A 95 -10.83 12.83 -2.22
N LYS A 96 -11.55 13.96 -2.07
CA LYS A 96 -10.97 15.31 -2.28
C LYS A 96 -10.13 15.80 -1.10
N LYS A 97 -10.35 15.27 0.10
CA LYS A 97 -9.64 15.66 1.32
C LYS A 97 -8.37 14.80 1.47
N LYS A 98 -7.35 15.33 2.16
CA LYS A 98 -6.24 14.51 2.65
C LYS A 98 -6.80 13.63 3.76
N GLU A 99 -6.73 12.31 3.59
CA GLU A 99 -7.19 11.34 4.57
C GLU A 99 -6.12 10.27 4.76
N TYR A 100 -5.99 9.78 5.98
CA TYR A 100 -5.07 8.73 6.38
C TYR A 100 -5.86 7.46 6.56
N LEU A 101 -5.47 6.41 5.84
CA LEU A 101 -6.14 5.12 5.89
C LEU A 101 -5.40 4.20 6.84
N PHE A 102 -6.09 3.76 7.89
CA PHE A 102 -5.67 2.63 8.70
C PHE A 102 -6.46 1.39 8.27
N ILE A 103 -5.77 0.34 7.86
CA ILE A 103 -6.36 -0.91 7.38
C ILE A 103 -5.98 -2.07 8.30
N LYS A 104 -6.93 -2.95 8.64
CA LYS A 104 -6.61 -4.19 9.35
C LYS A 104 -5.65 -5.05 8.53
N GLU A 105 -4.59 -5.53 9.17
CA GLU A 105 -3.53 -6.34 8.54
C GLU A 105 -4.11 -7.54 7.76
N LYS A 106 -5.09 -8.23 8.33
CA LYS A 106 -5.80 -9.34 7.66
C LYS A 106 -6.44 -8.93 6.32
N ILE A 107 -7.01 -7.73 6.25
CA ILE A 107 -7.63 -7.22 5.02
C ILE A 107 -6.54 -6.80 4.03
N LEU A 108 -5.50 -6.11 4.50
CA LEU A 108 -4.36 -5.76 3.66
C LEU A 108 -3.75 -7.01 3.01
N ASN A 109 -3.49 -8.06 3.80
CA ASN A 109 -2.96 -9.33 3.30
C ASN A 109 -3.86 -9.97 2.24
N LYS A 110 -5.18 -9.92 2.44
CA LYS A 110 -6.14 -10.42 1.44
C LYS A 110 -6.02 -9.64 0.13
N LEU A 111 -5.93 -8.31 0.20
CA LEU A 111 -5.79 -7.47 -0.99
C LEU A 111 -4.45 -7.72 -1.69
N LEU A 112 -3.35 -7.82 -0.95
CA LEU A 112 -2.02 -8.13 -1.49
C LEU A 112 -2.01 -9.48 -2.21
N ILE A 113 -2.62 -10.52 -1.64
CA ILE A 113 -2.74 -11.84 -2.29
C ILE A 113 -3.56 -11.74 -3.58
N GLN A 114 -4.67 -10.99 -3.56
CA GLN A 114 -5.52 -10.80 -4.75
C GLN A 114 -4.76 -10.08 -5.86
N THR A 115 -4.02 -9.03 -5.52
CA THR A 115 -3.15 -8.29 -6.45
C THR A 115 -2.04 -9.19 -7.00
N TYR A 116 -1.38 -9.97 -6.14
CA TYR A 116 -0.36 -10.93 -6.57
C TYR A 116 -0.93 -11.91 -7.59
N VAL A 117 -2.02 -12.61 -7.26
CA VAL A 117 -2.65 -13.59 -8.15
C VAL A 117 -3.06 -12.96 -9.49
N LYS A 118 -3.52 -11.70 -9.46
CA LYS A 118 -3.92 -10.98 -10.67
C LYS A 118 -2.73 -10.61 -11.56
N TYR A 119 -1.59 -10.28 -10.98
CA TYR A 119 -0.46 -9.68 -11.70
C TYR A 119 0.81 -10.53 -11.68
N GLU A 120 0.78 -11.76 -11.16
CA GLU A 120 1.91 -12.71 -11.17
C GLU A 120 2.48 -12.90 -12.59
N TRP A 121 1.63 -12.83 -13.62
CA TRP A 121 2.06 -12.93 -15.01
C TRP A 121 3.12 -11.87 -15.40
N ILE A 122 3.11 -10.70 -14.75
CA ILE A 122 4.14 -9.66 -14.94
C ILE A 122 5.51 -10.21 -14.51
N LEU A 123 5.56 -10.85 -13.34
CA LEU A 123 6.78 -11.45 -12.79
C LEU A 123 7.28 -12.62 -13.66
N LYS A 124 6.36 -13.42 -14.20
CA LYS A 124 6.69 -14.49 -15.16
C LYS A 124 7.28 -13.94 -16.46
N ALA A 125 6.67 -12.89 -17.03
CA ALA A 125 7.19 -12.21 -18.21
C ALA A 125 8.60 -11.63 -17.96
N MET A 126 8.78 -10.93 -16.82
CA MET A 126 10.08 -10.39 -16.41
C MET A 126 11.14 -11.47 -16.27
N ALA A 127 10.81 -12.62 -15.66
CA ALA A 127 11.74 -13.73 -15.53
C ALA A 127 12.15 -14.33 -16.89
N ILE A 128 11.23 -14.45 -17.85
CA ILE A 128 11.54 -14.91 -19.21
C ILE A 128 12.51 -13.95 -19.92
N ASP A 129 12.33 -12.65 -19.75
CA ASP A 129 13.21 -11.67 -20.35
C ASP A 129 14.57 -11.62 -19.66
N TYR A 130 14.57 -11.64 -18.33
CA TYR A 130 15.75 -11.49 -17.51
C TYR A 130 16.66 -12.72 -17.56
N SER A 131 16.11 -13.95 -17.55
CA SER A 131 16.88 -15.19 -17.65
C SER A 131 17.78 -15.24 -18.89
N LYS A 132 17.29 -14.73 -20.03
CA LYS A 132 18.06 -14.62 -21.28
C LYS A 132 19.25 -13.65 -21.17
N TYR A 133 19.16 -12.68 -20.26
CA TYR A 133 20.21 -11.69 -20.04
C TYR A 133 21.26 -12.18 -19.03
N VAL A 134 20.83 -12.80 -17.93
CA VAL A 134 21.75 -13.34 -16.91
C VAL A 134 22.31 -14.72 -17.27
N ASP A 135 21.83 -15.34 -18.35
CA ASP A 135 22.22 -16.68 -18.79
C ASP A 135 22.04 -17.73 -17.67
N MET A 136 20.93 -17.62 -16.95
CA MET A 136 20.53 -18.53 -15.86
C MET A 136 19.27 -19.30 -16.24
N ASP A 137 19.05 -20.43 -15.55
CA ASP A 137 17.81 -21.18 -15.64
C ASP A 137 16.60 -20.29 -15.32
N LEU A 138 15.50 -20.49 -16.04
CA LEU A 138 14.29 -19.66 -15.89
C LEU A 138 13.68 -19.81 -14.49
N MET A 139 13.63 -21.03 -13.95
CA MET A 139 13.02 -21.28 -12.65
C MET A 139 13.90 -20.76 -11.52
N GLU A 140 15.22 -20.88 -11.65
CA GLU A 140 16.18 -20.25 -10.73
C GLU A 140 16.04 -18.72 -10.76
N THR A 141 16.02 -18.12 -11.96
CA THR A 141 15.80 -16.69 -12.14
C THR A 141 14.48 -16.22 -11.52
N TYR A 142 13.39 -16.95 -11.77
CA TYR A 142 12.09 -16.61 -11.20
C TYR A 142 12.14 -16.64 -9.67
N LYS A 143 12.67 -17.72 -9.08
CA LYS A 143 12.74 -17.88 -7.62
C LYS A 143 13.62 -16.84 -6.93
N GLU A 144 14.78 -16.52 -7.52
CA GLU A 144 15.74 -15.61 -6.90
C GLU A 144 15.33 -14.14 -6.99
N TYR A 145 14.74 -13.73 -8.12
CA TYR A 145 14.54 -12.31 -8.41
C TYR A 145 13.08 -11.86 -8.34
N PHE A 146 12.12 -12.75 -8.60
CA PHE A 146 10.74 -12.34 -8.88
C PHE A 146 9.66 -13.00 -8.02
N ASN A 147 9.85 -14.26 -7.61
CA ASN A 147 8.82 -15.03 -6.91
C ASN A 147 8.34 -14.34 -5.62
N GLU A 148 7.02 -14.29 -5.42
CA GLU A 148 6.36 -13.65 -4.26
C GLU A 148 6.74 -12.17 -4.05
N ASN A 149 7.31 -11.49 -5.06
CA ASN A 149 7.78 -10.12 -4.92
C ASN A 149 6.69 -9.10 -5.28
N ASN A 150 5.75 -8.90 -4.36
CA ASN A 150 4.67 -7.89 -4.49
C ASN A 150 5.20 -6.47 -4.74
N ARG A 151 6.39 -6.16 -4.24
CA ARG A 151 6.99 -4.84 -4.41
C ARG A 151 7.30 -4.52 -5.87
N ILE A 152 7.72 -5.51 -6.66
CA ILE A 152 7.94 -5.31 -8.10
C ILE A 152 6.61 -5.04 -8.81
N ILE A 153 5.55 -5.78 -8.46
CA ILE A 153 4.21 -5.55 -8.99
C ILE A 153 3.74 -4.13 -8.64
N GLU A 154 3.85 -3.73 -7.37
CA GLU A 154 3.48 -2.40 -6.88
C GLU A 154 4.24 -1.29 -7.63
N SER A 155 5.57 -1.35 -7.68
CA SER A 155 6.37 -0.36 -8.42
C SER A 155 5.98 -0.30 -9.89
N THR A 156 5.77 -1.45 -10.53
CA THR A 156 5.36 -1.49 -11.94
C THR A 156 4.02 -0.80 -12.15
N LEU A 157 3.03 -1.07 -11.29
CA LEU A 157 1.69 -0.50 -11.41
C LEU A 157 1.60 0.97 -10.97
N LEU A 158 2.38 1.40 -9.98
CA LEU A 158 2.41 2.78 -9.46
C LEU A 158 3.21 3.71 -10.36
N ASP A 159 4.45 3.33 -10.64
CA ASP A 159 5.39 4.17 -11.36
C ASP A 159 5.21 4.03 -12.88
N GLY A 160 4.43 3.02 -13.30
CA GLY A 160 4.22 2.64 -14.69
C GLY A 160 5.38 1.82 -15.28
N PHE A 161 6.45 1.59 -14.52
CA PHE A 161 7.59 0.82 -14.95
C PHE A 161 8.41 0.22 -13.79
N TYR A 162 9.24 -0.76 -14.11
CA TYR A 162 10.28 -1.33 -13.25
C TYR A 162 11.59 -1.42 -14.03
N ASN A 163 12.73 -1.14 -13.37
CA ASN A 163 14.05 -1.25 -13.97
C ASN A 163 14.92 -2.22 -13.16
N GLU A 164 15.67 -3.07 -13.87
CA GLU A 164 16.72 -3.93 -13.29
C GLU A 164 17.98 -3.84 -14.15
N GLY A 165 18.99 -3.11 -13.66
CA GLY A 165 20.16 -2.75 -14.46
C GLY A 165 19.77 -2.00 -15.75
N ASN A 166 20.04 -2.62 -16.91
CA ASN A 166 19.70 -2.07 -18.24
C ASN A 166 18.35 -2.55 -18.77
N ASN A 167 17.63 -3.38 -18.01
CA ASN A 167 16.32 -3.90 -18.36
C ASN A 167 15.24 -2.94 -17.87
N LYS A 168 14.27 -2.65 -18.73
CA LYS A 168 13.10 -1.85 -18.39
C LYS A 168 11.82 -2.57 -18.78
N TRP A 169 10.86 -2.62 -17.88
CA TRP A 169 9.52 -3.09 -18.13
C TRP A 169 8.53 -1.98 -17.86
N GLU A 170 7.66 -1.68 -18.80
CA GLU A 170 6.64 -0.62 -18.70
C GLU A 170 5.26 -1.26 -18.80
N ILE A 171 4.35 -0.94 -17.90
CA ILE A 171 2.98 -1.46 -17.95
C ILE A 171 2.06 -0.44 -18.62
N ASP A 172 1.36 -0.89 -19.64
CA ASP A 172 0.19 -0.21 -20.17
C ASP A 172 -1.05 -0.81 -19.51
N ILE A 173 -1.56 -0.11 -18.49
CA ILE A 173 -2.71 -0.55 -17.70
C ILE A 173 -3.99 -0.56 -18.56
N GLU A 174 -4.13 0.38 -19.51
CA GLU A 174 -5.32 0.49 -20.36
C GLU A 174 -5.48 -0.75 -21.24
N HIS A 175 -4.37 -1.26 -21.77
CA HIS A 175 -4.36 -2.43 -22.64
C HIS A 175 -3.99 -3.73 -21.90
N ASN A 176 -3.66 -3.67 -20.61
CA ASN A 176 -3.13 -4.76 -19.80
C ASN A 176 -1.94 -5.48 -20.47
N THR A 177 -0.96 -4.69 -20.93
CA THR A 177 0.24 -5.21 -21.60
C THR A 177 1.52 -4.74 -20.93
N LEU A 178 2.51 -5.63 -20.85
CA LEU A 178 3.84 -5.32 -20.34
C LEU A 178 4.82 -5.18 -21.51
N ILE A 179 5.59 -4.11 -21.50
CA ILE A 179 6.52 -3.74 -22.56
C ILE A 179 7.94 -3.85 -22.01
N TYR A 180 8.68 -4.87 -22.43
CA TYR A 180 10.09 -5.01 -22.10
C TYR A 180 10.98 -4.30 -23.13
N SER A 181 11.99 -3.59 -22.64
CA SER A 181 13.00 -2.91 -23.46
C SER A 181 14.42 -3.16 -22.94
N PHE A 182 15.32 -3.51 -23.86
CA PHE A 182 16.76 -3.61 -23.61
C PHE A 182 17.55 -3.17 -24.86
N GLY A 183 18.21 -2.01 -24.77
CA GLY A 183 18.86 -1.39 -25.92
C GLY A 183 17.86 -1.10 -27.04
N LYS A 184 17.99 -1.78 -28.18
CA LYS A 184 17.06 -1.69 -29.33
C LYS A 184 15.99 -2.79 -29.34
N LYS A 185 16.11 -3.79 -28.46
CA LYS A 185 15.13 -4.88 -28.37
C LYS A 185 13.90 -4.38 -27.62
N ARG A 186 12.73 -4.75 -28.14
CA ARG A 186 11.44 -4.50 -27.53
C ARG A 186 10.59 -5.76 -27.63
N VAL A 187 10.01 -6.18 -26.53
CA VAL A 187 9.10 -7.33 -26.44
C VAL A 187 7.81 -6.85 -25.79
N LEU A 188 6.69 -7.38 -26.26
CA LEU A 188 5.37 -7.13 -25.70
C LEU A 188 4.87 -8.43 -25.10
N TRP A 189 4.26 -8.32 -23.93
CA TRP A 189 3.64 -9.43 -23.22
C TRP A 189 2.20 -9.09 -22.92
N THR A 190 1.30 -9.98 -23.31
CA THR A 190 -0.01 -10.12 -22.70
C THR A 190 0.06 -11.14 -21.57
N GLN A 191 -0.93 -11.10 -20.66
CA GLN A 191 -1.04 -12.09 -19.59
C GLN A 191 -1.02 -13.53 -20.12
N GLY A 192 -1.86 -13.85 -21.10
CA GLY A 192 -1.98 -15.21 -21.62
C GLY A 192 -0.70 -15.71 -22.30
N GLU A 193 0.02 -14.83 -23.02
CA GLU A 193 1.30 -15.18 -23.63
C GLU A 193 2.39 -15.41 -22.59
N ALA A 194 2.47 -14.56 -21.56
CA ALA A 194 3.45 -14.67 -20.49
C ALA A 194 3.27 -15.98 -19.71
N GLU A 195 2.03 -16.28 -19.29
CA GLU A 195 1.70 -17.51 -18.57
C GLU A 195 2.00 -18.76 -19.42
N TYR A 196 1.49 -18.80 -20.66
CA TYR A 196 1.71 -19.94 -21.55
C TYR A 196 3.20 -20.18 -21.81
N ARG A 197 3.96 -19.12 -22.12
CA ARG A 197 5.38 -19.25 -22.45
C ARG A 197 6.22 -19.63 -21.25
N PHE A 198 5.87 -19.14 -20.06
CA PHE A 198 6.55 -19.50 -18.83
C PHE A 198 6.39 -21.00 -18.54
N ASP A 199 5.15 -21.50 -18.62
CA ASP A 199 4.85 -22.91 -18.40
C ASP A 199 5.49 -23.81 -19.46
N GLU A 200 5.49 -23.38 -20.73
CA GLU A 200 6.16 -24.10 -21.82
C GLU A 200 7.67 -24.24 -21.57
N LEU A 201 8.32 -23.20 -21.08
CA LEU A 201 9.78 -23.17 -20.87
C LEU A 201 10.23 -23.93 -19.61
N ILE A 202 9.35 -24.12 -18.63
CA ILE A 202 9.68 -24.89 -17.41
C ILE A 202 9.42 -26.39 -17.60
N ASN A 203 8.46 -26.75 -18.46
CA ASN A 203 8.06 -28.14 -18.66
C ASN A 203 8.83 -28.84 -19.80
N ASN A 204 9.72 -28.14 -20.51
CA ASN A 204 10.59 -28.68 -21.56
C ASN A 204 12.05 -28.76 -21.08
#